data_AF-A0A9Q4XVU5-F1
#
_entry.id   AF-A0A9Q4XVU5-F1
#
_cell.length_a   1.000
_cell.length_b   1.000
_cell.length_c   1.000
_cell.angle_alpha   90.00
_cell.angle_beta   90.00
_cell.angle_gamma   90.00
#
_symmetry.space_group_name_H-M   'P 1'
#
loop_
_entity.id
_entity.type
_entity.pdbx_description
1 polymer ?
#
loop_
_entity_poly.entity_id
_entity_poly.type
_entity_poly.pdbx_seq_one_letter_code
_entity_poly.pdbx_strand_id
1 'polypeptide(L)'
;MDNYTEKKNKIQEEKTVLEKCTDKRLKNPKFSNYIEPLISKKMIELINDCGSFLAFLGDFEMENKKLHKGSFCKNRFCPMCSWRMSCKDSLEITVLMEHLRKEENKEFIFLTLTTPNVKGYELDGTIREYNKAFERL
;
A
#
# COMPACT_ATOMS: atom_id res chain seq x y z
N MET A 1 0.16 -12.62 -35.18
CA MET A 1 1.29 -12.80 -34.25
C MET A 1 0.83 -12.34 -32.87
N ASP A 2 -0.33 -12.85 -32.41
CA ASP A 2 -1.18 -12.12 -31.43
C ASP A 2 -1.60 -12.99 -30.23
N ASN A 3 -1.01 -14.19 -30.08
CA ASN A 3 -1.42 -15.17 -29.06
C ASN A 3 -0.50 -15.21 -27.83
N TYR A 4 0.53 -14.34 -27.79
CA TYR A 4 1.51 -14.26 -26.70
C TYR A 4 1.20 -13.14 -25.70
N THR A 5 0.54 -12.08 -26.15
CA THR A 5 0.20 -10.91 -25.34
C THR A 5 -1.01 -11.19 -24.44
N GLU A 6 -2.01 -11.94 -24.92
CA GLU A 6 -3.15 -12.38 -24.10
C GLU A 6 -2.77 -13.44 -23.06
N LYS A 7 -1.79 -14.32 -23.38
CA LYS A 7 -1.25 -15.30 -22.43
C LYS A 7 -0.46 -14.66 -21.29
N LYS A 8 0.27 -13.57 -21.54
CA LYS A 8 0.94 -12.80 -20.49
C LYS A 8 -0.05 -12.12 -19.54
N ASN A 9 -1.21 -11.68 -20.05
CA ASN A 9 -2.24 -11.06 -19.22
C ASN A 9 -2.94 -12.08 -18.30
N LYS A 10 -3.18 -13.32 -18.77
CA LYS A 10 -3.79 -14.39 -17.95
C LYS A 10 -2.85 -15.05 -16.93
N ILE A 11 -1.53 -15.04 -17.13
CA ILE A 11 -0.56 -15.69 -16.20
C ILE A 11 -0.14 -14.75 -15.05
N GLN A 12 -0.36 -13.43 -15.20
CA GLN A 12 -0.10 -12.44 -14.16
C GLN A 12 -1.30 -12.25 -13.19
N GLU A 13 -2.49 -12.70 -13.60
CA GLU A 13 -3.70 -12.74 -12.80
C GLU A 13 -3.76 -14.06 -12.02
N GLU A 14 -4.22 -13.99 -10.77
CA GLU A 14 -4.32 -15.10 -9.80
C GLU A 14 -3.04 -15.56 -9.08
N LYS A 15 -2.23 -14.62 -8.57
CA LYS A 15 -1.86 -14.83 -7.15
C LYS A 15 -3.09 -14.54 -6.32
N THR A 16 -3.68 -15.58 -5.73
CA THR A 16 -4.86 -15.42 -4.87
C THR A 16 -4.58 -14.35 -3.81
N VAL A 17 -5.61 -13.59 -3.40
CA VAL A 17 -5.47 -12.58 -2.31
C VAL A 17 -4.83 -13.20 -1.06
N LEU A 18 -5.09 -14.50 -0.83
CA LEU A 18 -4.50 -15.31 0.23
C LEU A 18 -2.98 -15.48 0.08
N GLU A 19 -2.46 -15.79 -1.11
CA GLU A 19 -1.02 -15.93 -1.34
C GLU A 19 -0.28 -14.61 -1.06
N LYS A 20 -0.82 -13.49 -1.57
CA LYS A 20 -0.24 -12.16 -1.30
C LYS A 20 -0.23 -11.84 0.19
N CYS A 21 -1.32 -12.14 0.89
CA CYS A 21 -1.43 -11.98 2.34
C CYS A 21 -0.39 -12.84 3.09
N THR A 22 -0.18 -14.07 2.62
CA THR A 22 0.76 -15.02 3.23
C THR A 22 2.21 -14.53 3.11
N ASP A 23 2.61 -14.06 1.93
CA ASP A 23 3.95 -13.50 1.68
C ASP A 23 4.27 -12.31 2.58
N LYS A 24 3.28 -11.44 2.86
CA LYS A 24 3.46 -10.28 3.74
C LYS A 24 3.53 -10.71 5.21
N ARG A 25 2.71 -11.68 5.63
CA ARG A 25 2.72 -12.21 7.01
C ARG A 25 4.07 -12.85 7.36
N LEU A 26 4.69 -13.57 6.42
CA LEU A 26 6.01 -14.19 6.61
C LEU A 26 7.11 -13.19 6.97
N LYS A 27 6.91 -11.89 6.71
CA LYS A 27 7.84 -10.81 7.06
C LYS A 27 7.62 -10.25 8.47
N ASN A 28 6.49 -10.54 9.12
CA ASN A 28 6.16 -10.03 10.45
C ASN A 28 7.17 -10.43 11.53
N PRO A 29 7.68 -11.69 11.60
CA PRO A 29 8.65 -12.07 12.65
C PRO A 29 9.98 -11.31 12.57
N LYS A 30 10.42 -10.96 11.35
CA LYS A 30 11.61 -10.10 11.21
C LYS A 30 11.31 -8.68 11.70
N PHE A 31 10.14 -8.16 11.32
CA PHE A 31 9.68 -6.84 11.74
C PHE A 31 9.52 -6.71 13.26
N SER A 32 8.95 -7.72 13.93
CA SER A 32 8.77 -7.71 15.38
C SER A 32 10.09 -7.53 16.13
N ASN A 33 11.15 -8.20 15.68
CA ASN A 33 12.48 -8.12 16.29
C ASN A 33 13.09 -6.71 16.17
N TYR A 34 12.87 -6.01 15.04
CA TYR A 34 13.41 -4.66 14.85
C TYR A 34 12.70 -3.61 15.69
N ILE A 35 11.39 -3.77 15.89
CA ILE A 35 10.57 -2.74 16.53
C ILE A 35 10.40 -2.98 18.04
N GLU A 36 10.68 -4.18 18.53
CA GLU A 36 10.59 -4.59 19.95
C GLU A 36 11.05 -3.52 20.96
N PRO A 37 12.23 -2.88 20.84
CA PRO A 37 12.67 -1.89 21.83
C PRO A 37 11.89 -0.57 21.81
N LEU A 38 11.10 -0.32 20.75
CA LEU A 38 10.40 0.95 20.51
C LEU A 38 8.91 0.88 20.87
N ILE A 39 8.38 -0.29 21.27
CA ILE A 39 6.95 -0.50 21.49
C ILE A 39 6.65 -1.29 22.77
N SER A 40 5.39 -1.26 23.21
CA SER A 40 4.94 -2.03 24.37
C SER A 40 4.82 -3.52 24.07
N LYS A 41 4.94 -4.36 25.10
CA LYS A 41 4.75 -5.83 25.01
C LYS A 41 3.40 -6.20 24.37
N LYS A 42 2.33 -5.50 24.75
CA LYS A 42 0.98 -5.67 24.17
C LYS A 42 0.97 -5.43 22.66
N MET A 43 1.74 -4.44 22.17
CA MET A 43 1.81 -4.15 20.75
C MET A 43 2.59 -5.22 19.98
N ILE A 44 3.63 -5.80 20.59
CA ILE A 44 4.40 -6.92 20.01
C ILE A 44 3.49 -8.13 19.79
N GLU A 45 2.67 -8.48 20.78
CA GLU A 45 1.70 -9.58 20.66
C GLU A 45 0.74 -9.35 19.48
N LEU A 46 0.21 -8.14 19.33
CA LEU A 46 -0.67 -7.78 18.21
C LEU A 46 0.04 -7.86 16.85
N ILE A 47 1.33 -7.48 16.78
CA ILE A 47 2.12 -7.56 15.55
C ILE A 47 2.37 -9.02 15.15
N ASN A 48 2.68 -9.88 16.12
CA ASN A 48 2.89 -11.30 15.90
C ASN A 48 1.61 -12.00 15.44
N ASP A 49 0.46 -11.60 15.99
CA ASP A 49 -0.86 -12.13 15.60
C ASP A 49 -1.47 -11.44 14.36
N CYS A 50 -0.78 -10.47 13.76
CA CYS A 50 -1.33 -9.71 12.65
C CYS A 50 -1.50 -10.58 11.39
N GLY A 51 -2.74 -10.73 10.91
CA GLY A 51 -3.08 -11.54 9.75
C GLY A 51 -3.17 -13.04 10.04
N SER A 52 -3.27 -13.43 11.32
CA SER A 52 -3.54 -14.82 11.73
C SER A 52 -4.97 -15.24 11.41
N PHE A 53 -5.94 -14.33 11.57
CA PHE A 53 -7.35 -14.56 11.38
C PHE A 53 -7.92 -13.65 10.30
N LEU A 54 -8.66 -14.23 9.36
CA LEU A 54 -9.40 -13.52 8.32
C LEU A 54 -10.77 -14.20 8.12
N ALA A 55 -11.83 -13.41 8.18
CA ALA A 55 -13.19 -13.83 7.88
C ALA A 55 -13.66 -13.10 6.62
N PHE A 56 -14.11 -13.87 5.64
CA PHE A 56 -14.64 -13.38 4.37
C PHE A 56 -16.15 -13.65 4.29
N LEU A 57 -16.87 -12.69 3.73
CA LEU A 57 -18.24 -12.90 3.26
C LEU A 57 -18.15 -13.31 1.78
N GLY A 58 -18.78 -14.43 1.44
CA GLY A 58 -18.90 -14.92 0.08
C GLY A 58 -20.32 -14.76 -0.45
N ASP A 59 -20.45 -14.65 -1.76
CA ASP A 59 -21.70 -14.95 -2.46
C ASP A 59 -22.00 -16.46 -2.43
N PHE A 60 -23.20 -16.84 -2.87
CA PHE A 60 -23.63 -18.25 -2.88
C PHE A 60 -22.70 -19.16 -3.68
N GLU A 61 -22.15 -18.64 -4.79
CA GLU A 61 -21.25 -19.36 -5.68
C GLU A 61 -19.77 -19.26 -5.27
N MET A 62 -19.47 -18.49 -4.21
CA MET A 62 -18.12 -18.26 -3.66
C MET A 62 -17.11 -17.68 -4.66
N GLU A 63 -17.59 -17.05 -5.73
CA GLU A 63 -16.78 -16.32 -6.73
C GLU A 63 -16.29 -15.00 -6.14
N ASN A 64 -17.17 -14.26 -5.46
CA ASN A 64 -16.86 -12.96 -4.89
C ASN A 64 -16.72 -13.06 -3.37
N LYS A 65 -15.52 -12.72 -2.88
CA LYS A 65 -15.21 -12.73 -1.43
C LYS A 65 -14.80 -11.35 -0.96
N LYS A 66 -15.50 -10.83 0.04
CA LYS A 66 -15.16 -9.56 0.70
C LYS A 66 -14.63 -9.83 2.10
N LEU A 67 -13.46 -9.28 2.41
CA LEU A 67 -12.92 -9.32 3.77
C LEU A 67 -13.88 -8.58 4.72
N HIS A 68 -14.41 -9.29 5.71
CA HIS A 68 -15.34 -8.75 6.70
C HIS A 68 -14.66 -8.46 8.04
N LYS A 69 -13.84 -9.39 8.52
CA LYS A 69 -13.11 -9.22 9.80
C LYS A 69 -11.71 -9.83 9.69
N GLY A 70 -10.77 -9.32 10.47
CA GLY A 70 -9.45 -9.91 10.59
C GLY A 70 -8.65 -9.35 11.75
N SER A 71 -7.61 -10.08 12.17
CA SER A 71 -6.65 -9.62 13.19
C SER A 71 -5.61 -8.71 12.54
N PHE A 72 -5.61 -7.42 12.90
CA PHE A 72 -4.64 -6.46 12.38
C PHE A 72 -4.08 -5.56 13.49
N CYS A 73 -2.76 -5.45 13.57
CA CYS A 73 -2.09 -4.63 14.59
C CYS A 73 -2.21 -3.12 14.34
N LYS A 74 -2.57 -2.70 13.11
CA LYS A 74 -2.69 -1.29 12.66
C LYS A 74 -1.39 -0.48 12.77
N ASN A 75 -0.23 -1.13 12.95
CA ASN A 75 1.07 -0.45 12.90
C ASN A 75 1.40 -0.05 11.46
N ARG A 76 1.82 1.20 11.24
CA ARG A 76 2.19 1.71 9.90
C ARG A 76 3.36 0.97 9.26
N PHE A 77 4.27 0.44 10.07
CA PHE A 77 5.46 -0.30 9.59
C PHE A 77 5.23 -1.80 9.49
N CYS A 78 4.09 -2.32 9.97
CA CYS A 78 3.78 -3.73 9.81
C CYS A 78 3.57 -4.05 8.31
N PRO A 79 4.31 -5.03 7.74
CA PRO A 79 4.22 -5.37 6.32
C PRO A 79 2.79 -5.71 5.85
N MET A 80 2.01 -6.36 6.72
CA MET A 80 0.61 -6.68 6.49
C MET A 80 -0.29 -5.44 6.46
N CYS A 81 -0.21 -4.59 7.48
CA CYS A 81 -1.08 -3.42 7.61
C CYS A 81 -0.72 -2.32 6.59
N SER A 82 0.58 -2.09 6.38
CA SER A 82 1.10 -1.15 5.39
C SER A 82 0.61 -1.50 3.99
N TRP A 83 0.76 -2.77 3.58
CA TRP A 83 0.30 -3.24 2.28
C TRP A 83 -1.21 -3.07 2.09
N ARG A 84 -2.02 -3.45 3.09
CA ARG A 84 -3.48 -3.28 3.03
C ARG A 84 -3.89 -1.82 2.92
N MET A 85 -3.23 -0.93 3.65
CA MET A 85 -3.47 0.50 3.55
C MET A 85 -3.14 1.00 2.14
N SER A 86 -1.96 0.65 1.60
CA SER A 86 -1.59 1.02 0.24
C SER A 86 -2.56 0.53 -0.82
N CYS A 87 -3.11 -0.68 -0.69
CA CYS A 87 -4.14 -1.17 -1.60
C CYS A 87 -5.46 -0.38 -1.49
N LYS A 88 -5.85 -0.01 -0.27
CA LYS A 88 -7.04 0.82 -0.04
C LYS A 88 -6.84 2.21 -0.64
N ASP A 89 -5.73 2.88 -0.32
CA ASP A 89 -5.40 4.21 -0.81
C ASP A 89 -5.31 4.23 -2.34
N SER A 90 -4.69 3.20 -2.94
CA SER A 90 -4.62 3.04 -4.40
C SER A 90 -6.00 2.98 -5.05
N LEU A 91 -6.97 2.27 -4.43
CA LEU A 91 -8.33 2.19 -4.94
C LEU A 91 -9.04 3.55 -4.84
N GLU A 92 -8.96 4.20 -3.67
CA GLU A 92 -9.57 5.51 -3.44
C GLU A 92 -9.03 6.56 -4.43
N ILE A 93 -7.71 6.61 -4.62
CA ILE A 93 -7.04 7.50 -5.57
C ILE A 93 -7.49 7.20 -7.01
N THR A 94 -7.56 5.93 -7.41
CA THR A 94 -7.99 5.54 -8.77
C THR A 94 -9.41 6.01 -9.06
N VAL A 95 -10.33 5.82 -8.12
CA VAL A 95 -11.73 6.26 -8.25
C VAL A 95 -11.82 7.79 -8.37
N LEU A 96 -11.09 8.52 -7.53
CA LEU A 96 -11.04 9.98 -7.57
C LEU A 96 -10.46 10.48 -8.90
N MET A 97 -9.39 9.85 -9.38
CA MET A 97 -8.76 10.19 -10.66
C MET A 97 -9.70 9.98 -11.84
N GLU A 98 -10.43 8.87 -11.86
CA GLU A 98 -11.41 8.59 -12.91
C GLU A 98 -12.56 9.60 -12.92
N HIS A 99 -13.04 10.00 -11.73
CA HIS A 99 -14.07 11.03 -11.61
C HIS A 99 -13.60 12.38 -12.15
N LEU A 100 -12.41 12.84 -11.75
CA LEU A 100 -11.84 14.10 -12.22
C LEU A 100 -11.55 14.11 -13.73
N ARG A 101 -11.18 12.96 -14.32
CA ARG A 101 -11.07 12.83 -15.77
C ARG A 101 -12.41 13.03 -16.47
N LYS A 102 -13.49 12.44 -15.97
CA LYS A 102 -14.81 12.46 -16.63
C LYS A 102 -15.54 13.80 -16.46
N GLU A 103 -15.56 14.35 -15.25
CA GLU A 103 -16.35 15.54 -14.94
C GLU A 103 -15.62 16.85 -15.24
N GLU A 104 -14.31 16.89 -14.99
CA GLU A 104 -13.50 18.11 -15.06
C GLU A 104 -12.59 18.15 -16.29
N ASN A 105 -12.57 17.08 -17.10
CA ASN A 105 -11.69 16.91 -18.26
C ASN A 105 -10.20 17.18 -17.93
N LYS A 106 -9.76 16.75 -16.74
CA LYS A 106 -8.38 16.90 -16.23
C LYS A 106 -7.63 15.58 -16.32
N GLU A 107 -6.38 15.64 -16.77
CA GLU A 107 -5.44 14.51 -16.71
C GLU A 107 -4.42 14.73 -15.60
N PHE A 108 -3.97 13.63 -14.99
CA PHE A 108 -2.98 13.65 -13.92
C PHE A 108 -1.57 13.52 -14.46
N ILE A 109 -0.66 14.34 -13.94
CA ILE A 109 0.76 14.26 -14.22
C ILE A 109 1.45 13.76 -12.95
N PHE A 110 2.18 12.65 -13.05
CA PHE A 110 3.06 12.22 -11.98
C PHE A 110 4.42 12.92 -12.13
N LEU A 111 4.65 13.94 -11.31
CA LEU A 111 5.89 14.74 -11.32
C LEU A 111 6.77 14.35 -10.13
N THR A 112 8.02 13.97 -10.40
CA THR A 112 9.04 13.74 -9.37
C THR A 112 10.10 14.85 -9.46
N LEU A 113 10.19 15.68 -8.43
CA LEU A 113 11.18 16.75 -8.31
C LEU A 113 12.33 16.29 -7.42
N THR A 114 13.56 16.32 -7.91
CA THR A 114 14.75 15.83 -7.19
C THR A 114 15.81 16.90 -7.06
N THR A 115 16.38 17.04 -5.85
CA THR A 115 17.56 17.88 -5.57
C THR A 115 18.81 17.02 -5.38
N PRO A 116 20.01 17.53 -5.70
CA PRO A 116 21.25 16.99 -5.15
C PRO A 116 21.20 16.89 -3.62
N ASN A 117 21.98 15.97 -3.05
CA ASN A 117 22.08 15.78 -1.60
C ASN A 117 22.50 17.08 -0.92
N VAL A 118 21.67 17.58 -0.02
CA VAL A 118 21.93 18.78 0.78
C VAL A 118 22.41 18.41 2.18
N LYS A 119 23.24 19.26 2.78
CA LYS A 119 23.67 19.07 4.17
C LYS A 119 22.49 19.29 5.11
N GLY A 120 22.49 18.63 6.27
CA GLY A 120 21.35 18.62 7.19
C GLY A 120 20.90 20.02 7.64
N TYR A 121 21.82 20.97 7.78
CA TYR A 121 21.50 22.35 8.16
C TYR A 121 20.89 23.19 7.03
N GLU A 122 21.04 22.77 5.76
CA GLU A 122 20.49 23.44 4.57
C GLU A 122 19.16 22.83 4.12
N LEU A 123 18.76 21.71 4.75
CA LEU A 123 17.60 20.93 4.36
C LEU A 123 16.30 21.74 4.45
N ASP A 124 16.07 22.46 5.55
CA ASP A 124 14.86 23.28 5.71
C ASP A 124 14.78 24.38 4.64
N GLY A 125 15.90 25.04 4.36
CA GLY A 125 15.97 26.08 3.32
C GLY A 125 15.67 25.52 1.93
N THR A 126 16.25 24.36 1.60
CA THR A 126 16.03 23.69 0.31
C THR A 126 14.58 23.23 0.15
N ILE A 127 13.96 22.66 1.19
CA ILE A 127 12.55 22.26 1.16
C ILE A 127 11.65 23.48 0.92
N ARG A 128 11.93 24.61 1.57
CA ARG A 128 11.17 25.85 1.35
C ARG A 128 11.33 26.37 -0.08
N GLU A 129 12.54 26.30 -0.64
CA GLU A 129 12.80 26.69 -2.02
C GLU A 129 12.00 25.82 -3.00
N TYR A 130 11.98 24.50 -2.77
CA TYR A 130 11.20 23.55 -3.57
C TYR A 130 9.71 23.86 -3.57
N ASN A 131 9.12 24.11 -2.40
CA ASN A 131 7.70 24.45 -2.29
C ASN A 131 7.41 25.78 -3.02
N LYS A 132 8.27 26.79 -2.87
CA LYS A 132 8.14 28.06 -3.60
C LYS A 132 8.29 27.88 -5.12
N ALA A 133 9.17 27.00 -5.57
CA ALA A 133 9.34 26.71 -6.99
C ALA A 133 8.11 25.98 -7.55
N PHE A 134 7.52 25.06 -6.77
CA PHE A 134 6.29 24.36 -7.14
C PHE A 134 5.09 25.32 -7.24
N GLU A 135 4.95 26.28 -6.33
CA GLU A 135 3.88 27.30 -6.40
C GLU A 135 3.96 28.23 -7.62
N ARG A 136 5.13 28.34 -8.27
CA ARG A 136 5.32 29.15 -9.49
C ARG A 136 4.95 28.42 -10.77
N LEU A 137 4.73 27.11 -10.70
CA LEU A 137 4.48 26.21 -11.83
C LEU A 137 2.99 26.11 -12.11
#